data_AF-A0A139AWR6-F1
#
_entry.id   AF-A0A139AWR6-F1
#
_cell.length_a   1.000
_cell.length_b   1.000
_cell.length_c   1.000
_cell.angle_alpha   90.00
_cell.angle_beta   90.00
_cell.angle_gamma   90.00
#
_symmetry.space_group_name_H-M   'P 1'
#
loop_
_entity.id
_entity.type
_entity.pdbx_description
1 polymer ?
#
loop_
_entity_poly.entity_id
_entity_poly.type
_entity_poly.pdbx_seq_one_letter_code
_entity_poly.pdbx_strand_id
1 'polypeptide(L)'
;MSPSAAPPADSPSDLQSALARIAALENQIASLKLQQSQPQSTQQPQKADVSLEDLPDYVDEEPPLLHTTSADAFETLELKVYAYSALSDKHKHTLYKRPVMNTQQIMDRVKPIIDDVKTRGDAAIIDATKKFDGVDLVETAHVRSSPTHTVMRAPYPAEIIARVPPETRAALDVAFDNIKKFHEAQVEWGVSSVETMEGVSCSRFPTPITRVGLYVPGGTAVLPSTALMLSTPALVARVPHIVLATPPRRDGSVCPEVVYVAAKAGVEAILVAGGAQAVAALAYGTQTVPKVDKIFGPGNQYVTAAKLVAQNDFSCLVSADLPAGPSEVLVICDSTVPPAHVALDLLSQAEHGADSQAVLLTVGADDAYVARVVRAVQEEGAKLPRNKILRESVSKSYVVRCETVQEAFEFSNGYAPEHLVVNVRGVGVDVVAREVKNAGSVFVGRWAPVSCGDYASGTNHTLPTYGYARSYSGLGTGAFLKYVTVQSLTYAGLKELGKSVIRLADVEELKAHGESVRVRIEGGEYD
;
A
#
# COMPACT_ATOMS: atom_id res chain seq x y z
N MET A 1 -21.92 29.03 -43.54
CA MET A 1 -21.42 28.38 -44.76
C MET A 1 -20.05 28.94 -45.09
N SER A 2 -19.00 28.15 -44.81
CA SER A 2 -17.66 28.27 -45.38
C SER A 2 -17.09 26.85 -45.38
N PRO A 3 -16.69 26.26 -46.52
CA PRO A 3 -16.16 24.90 -46.55
C PRO A 3 -14.67 24.92 -46.20
N SER A 4 -14.28 24.08 -45.23
CA SER A 4 -12.88 23.80 -44.89
C SER A 4 -12.23 22.99 -46.01
N ALA A 5 -11.08 23.45 -46.49
CA ALA A 5 -10.28 22.81 -47.53
C ALA A 5 -9.65 21.48 -47.06
N ALA A 6 -9.52 20.53 -47.99
CA ALA A 6 -8.79 19.27 -47.81
C ALA A 6 -7.26 19.52 -47.70
N PRO A 7 -6.50 18.67 -46.99
CA PRO A 7 -5.05 18.82 -46.86
C PRO A 7 -4.33 18.55 -48.20
N PRO A 8 -3.13 19.11 -48.42
CA PRO A 8 -2.40 18.95 -49.68
C PRO A 8 -1.80 17.55 -49.82
N ALA A 9 -1.69 17.09 -51.07
CA ALA A 9 -1.08 15.83 -51.44
C ALA A 9 0.43 15.81 -51.17
N ASP A 10 0.94 14.67 -50.70
CA ASP A 10 2.33 14.43 -50.32
C ASP A 10 3.32 14.81 -51.43
N SER A 11 4.45 15.40 -51.03
CA SER A 11 5.47 15.89 -51.94
C SER A 11 6.33 14.75 -52.49
N PRO A 12 6.97 14.89 -53.68
CA PRO A 12 7.83 13.85 -54.25
C PRO A 12 8.99 13.40 -53.34
N SER A 13 9.41 14.21 -52.35
CA SER A 13 10.43 13.82 -51.38
C SER A 13 9.93 12.84 -50.32
N ASP A 14 8.64 12.85 -50.01
CA ASP A 14 8.04 11.94 -49.03
C ASP A 14 7.91 10.51 -49.58
N LEU A 15 7.67 10.39 -50.90
CA LEU A 15 7.64 9.11 -51.59
C LEU A 15 9.03 8.46 -51.66
N GLN A 16 10.09 9.24 -51.88
CA GLN A 16 11.47 8.74 -51.86
C GLN A 16 11.89 8.26 -50.46
N SER A 17 11.46 8.96 -49.41
CA SER A 17 11.71 8.56 -48.02
C SER A 17 10.96 7.26 -47.65
N ALA A 18 9.73 7.11 -48.12
CA ALA A 18 8.94 5.88 -47.96
C ALA A 18 9.57 4.68 -48.69
N LEU A 19 10.03 4.87 -49.93
CA LEU A 19 10.72 3.82 -50.70
C LEU A 19 12.04 3.39 -50.05
N ALA A 20 12.80 4.33 -49.49
CA ALA A 20 14.03 4.01 -48.75
C ALA A 20 13.75 3.17 -47.48
N ARG A 21 12.66 3.46 -46.76
CA ARG A 21 12.21 2.67 -45.59
C ARG A 21 11.76 1.26 -45.97
N ILE A 22 11.07 1.10 -47.10
CA ILE A 22 10.65 -0.21 -47.60
C ILE A 22 11.88 -1.06 -47.96
N ALA A 23 12.85 -0.50 -48.68
CA ALA A 23 14.09 -1.21 -49.02
C ALA A 23 14.91 -1.62 -47.78
N ALA A 24 14.91 -0.80 -46.73
CA ALA A 24 15.56 -1.14 -45.46
C ALA A 24 14.86 -2.32 -44.75
N LEU A 25 13.54 -2.36 -44.75
CA LEU A 25 12.74 -3.45 -44.18
C LEU A 25 12.91 -4.75 -44.97
N GLU A 26 12.98 -4.69 -46.30
CA GLU A 26 13.20 -5.87 -47.15
C GLU A 26 14.57 -6.51 -46.87
N ASN A 27 15.62 -5.70 -46.67
CA ASN A 27 16.94 -6.18 -46.27
C ASN A 27 16.94 -6.82 -44.87
N GLN A 28 16.17 -6.27 -43.94
CA GLN A 28 16.04 -6.80 -42.58
C GLN A 28 15.26 -8.13 -42.57
N ILE A 29 14.24 -8.28 -43.42
CA ILE A 29 13.52 -9.54 -43.62
C ILE A 29 14.43 -10.59 -44.29
N ALA A 30 15.26 -10.18 -45.26
CA ALA A 30 16.22 -11.07 -45.90
C ALA A 30 17.28 -11.59 -44.91
N SER A 31 17.78 -10.74 -43.99
CA SER A 31 18.73 -11.19 -42.96
C SER A 31 18.10 -12.18 -41.97
N LEU A 32 16.85 -11.96 -41.58
CA LEU A 32 16.10 -12.87 -40.70
C LEU A 32 15.82 -14.23 -41.35
N LYS A 33 15.52 -14.25 -42.66
CA LYS A 33 15.36 -15.51 -43.42
C LYS A 33 16.68 -16.26 -43.59
N LEU A 34 17.82 -15.55 -43.66
CA LEU A 34 19.14 -16.18 -43.68
C LEU A 34 19.51 -16.80 -42.32
N GLN A 35 19.09 -16.18 -41.22
CA GLN A 35 19.29 -16.73 -39.87
C GLN A 35 18.44 -17.98 -39.60
N GLN A 36 17.26 -18.09 -40.24
CA GLN A 36 16.38 -19.26 -40.10
C GLN A 36 16.75 -20.46 -41.00
N SER A 37 17.63 -20.28 -41.99
CA SER A 37 17.97 -21.32 -42.97
C SER A 37 19.29 -22.06 -42.70
N GLN A 38 19.98 -21.79 -41.58
CA GLN A 38 21.10 -22.62 -41.14
C GLN A 38 20.58 -23.89 -40.40
N PRO A 39 21.06 -25.09 -40.76
CA PRO A 39 20.61 -26.33 -40.12
C PRO A 39 21.07 -26.36 -38.65
N GLN A 40 20.10 -26.33 -37.72
CA GLN A 40 20.34 -26.57 -36.31
C GLN A 40 20.76 -28.04 -36.12
N SER A 41 21.96 -28.23 -35.57
CA SER A 41 22.40 -29.52 -35.06
C SER A 41 21.41 -29.99 -33.99
N THR A 42 20.86 -31.18 -34.17
CA THR A 42 20.06 -31.91 -33.19
C THR A 42 20.95 -32.36 -32.03
N GLN A 43 21.14 -31.48 -31.04
CA GLN A 43 21.43 -31.92 -29.69
C GLN A 43 20.10 -31.93 -28.92
N GLN A 44 19.73 -33.09 -28.38
CA GLN A 44 18.67 -33.21 -27.39
C GLN A 44 18.91 -32.17 -26.30
N PRO A 45 17.90 -31.43 -25.82
CA PRO A 45 18.07 -30.57 -24.68
C PRO A 45 18.41 -31.48 -23.50
N GLN A 46 19.65 -31.39 -23.00
CA GLN A 46 19.94 -31.81 -21.65
C GLN A 46 18.97 -31.04 -20.77
N LYS A 47 18.16 -31.76 -19.98
CA LYS A 47 17.48 -31.17 -18.83
C LYS A 47 18.58 -30.49 -18.01
N ALA A 48 18.64 -29.16 -18.07
CA ALA A 48 19.19 -28.42 -16.97
C ALA A 48 18.18 -28.62 -15.83
N ASP A 49 18.43 -29.63 -15.00
CA ASP A 49 17.97 -29.59 -13.62
C ASP A 49 18.67 -28.36 -13.02
N VAL A 50 18.02 -27.20 -13.12
CA VAL A 50 18.35 -26.08 -12.25
C VAL A 50 17.81 -26.52 -10.90
N SER A 51 18.66 -27.09 -10.05
CA SER A 51 18.26 -27.37 -8.68
C SER A 51 18.04 -26.01 -8.01
N LEU A 52 17.19 -25.97 -6.97
CA LEU A 52 17.01 -24.77 -6.15
C LEU A 52 18.33 -24.28 -5.50
N GLU A 53 19.42 -25.05 -5.62
CA GLU A 53 20.77 -24.72 -5.14
C GLU A 53 21.61 -23.93 -6.17
N ASP A 54 21.14 -23.78 -7.42
CA ASP A 54 21.83 -23.00 -8.47
C ASP A 54 21.38 -21.52 -8.54
N LEU A 55 20.44 -21.11 -7.70
CA LEU A 55 20.22 -19.68 -7.44
C LEU A 55 21.47 -19.16 -6.72
N PRO A 56 22.06 -18.01 -7.14
CA PRO A 56 23.23 -17.50 -6.45
C PRO A 56 22.86 -17.34 -4.98
N ASP A 57 23.59 -18.05 -4.11
CA ASP A 57 23.56 -17.78 -2.68
C ASP A 57 23.80 -16.28 -2.52
N TYR A 58 22.77 -15.55 -2.09
CA TYR A 58 22.89 -14.16 -1.68
C TYR A 58 23.62 -14.15 -0.34
N VAL A 59 24.92 -14.42 -0.37
CA VAL A 59 25.80 -14.15 0.75
C VAL A 59 25.82 -12.64 0.91
N ASP A 60 25.37 -12.17 2.07
CA ASP A 60 25.35 -10.76 2.41
C ASP A 60 26.78 -10.21 2.39
N GLU A 61 27.06 -9.37 1.40
CA GLU A 61 28.32 -8.64 1.27
C GLU A 61 28.14 -7.25 1.89
N GLU A 62 28.98 -6.88 2.85
CA GLU A 62 28.88 -5.58 3.50
C GLU A 62 29.15 -4.44 2.50
N PRO A 63 28.22 -3.48 2.34
CA PRO A 63 28.41 -2.37 1.41
C PRO A 63 29.58 -1.47 1.84
N PRO A 64 30.41 -0.97 0.90
CA PRO A 64 31.56 -0.14 1.20
C PRO A 64 31.10 1.18 1.83
N LEU A 65 31.37 1.32 3.12
CA LEU A 65 31.02 2.48 3.91
C LEU A 65 32.02 3.61 3.63
N LEU A 66 31.55 4.81 3.27
CA LEU A 66 32.45 5.96 3.10
C LEU A 66 32.99 6.41 4.46
N HIS A 67 32.07 6.60 5.41
CA HIS A 67 32.36 6.95 6.79
C HIS A 67 31.11 6.74 7.66
N THR A 68 31.32 6.57 8.96
CA THR A 68 30.29 6.86 9.97
C THR A 68 30.38 8.33 10.35
N THR A 69 29.24 8.92 10.71
CA THR A 69 29.17 10.32 11.10
C THR A 69 29.48 10.47 12.59
N SER A 70 30.76 10.43 12.96
CA SER A 70 31.22 10.69 14.33
C SER A 70 32.52 11.51 14.35
N ALA A 71 32.54 12.60 15.11
CA ALA A 71 33.75 13.35 15.45
C ALA A 71 33.96 13.56 16.95
N ASP A 72 32.98 13.22 17.81
CA ASP A 72 33.12 13.31 19.27
C ASP A 72 32.30 12.21 19.96
N ALA A 73 32.92 11.57 20.96
CA ALA A 73 32.36 10.46 21.70
C ALA A 73 31.35 10.92 22.77
N PHE A 74 30.12 11.23 22.36
CA PHE A 74 28.93 11.23 23.23
C PHE A 74 27.69 10.86 22.42
N GLU A 75 26.83 9.99 22.98
CA GLU A 75 25.42 9.65 22.66
C GLU A 75 24.68 10.32 21.46
N THR A 76 25.28 10.40 20.27
CA THR A 76 24.70 11.07 19.09
C THR A 76 23.90 10.12 18.20
N LEU A 77 22.92 10.68 17.47
CA LEU A 77 22.25 9.99 16.36
C LEU A 77 23.26 9.85 15.21
N GLU A 78 23.67 8.61 14.90
CA GLU A 78 24.64 8.31 13.83
C GLU A 78 23.95 7.81 12.57
N LEU A 79 24.34 8.36 11.42
CA LEU A 79 23.94 7.89 10.09
C LEU A 79 25.15 7.35 9.34
N LYS A 80 24.98 6.19 8.70
CA LYS A 80 25.97 5.60 7.79
C LYS A 80 25.88 6.31 6.43
N VAL A 81 27.01 6.59 5.79
CA VAL A 81 27.06 7.27 4.49
C VAL A 81 27.71 6.37 3.43
N TYR A 82 27.03 6.22 2.30
CA TYR A 82 27.45 5.40 1.16
C TYR A 82 27.53 6.26 -0.12
N ALA A 83 28.37 5.89 -1.08
CA ALA A 83 28.35 6.46 -2.44
C ALA A 83 27.67 5.49 -3.40
N TYR A 84 26.65 5.94 -4.15
CA TYR A 84 25.94 5.09 -5.12
C TYR A 84 26.89 4.44 -6.14
N SER A 85 27.88 5.21 -6.62
CA SER A 85 28.90 4.74 -7.57
C SER A 85 29.79 3.61 -7.05
N ALA A 86 29.86 3.41 -5.73
CA ALA A 86 30.62 2.32 -5.11
C ALA A 86 29.73 1.08 -4.78
N LEU A 87 28.41 1.16 -5.01
CA LEU A 87 27.50 0.07 -4.70
C LEU A 87 27.38 -0.90 -5.89
N SER A 88 27.79 -2.15 -5.68
CA SER A 88 27.41 -3.27 -6.54
C SER A 88 25.92 -3.57 -6.38
N ASP A 89 25.34 -4.39 -7.26
CA ASP A 89 23.96 -4.82 -7.10
C ASP A 89 23.74 -5.58 -5.79
N LYS A 90 24.71 -6.38 -5.34
CA LYS A 90 24.65 -7.06 -4.03
C LYS A 90 24.62 -6.07 -2.86
N HIS A 91 25.44 -5.02 -2.92
CA HIS A 91 25.44 -3.94 -1.92
C HIS A 91 24.08 -3.25 -1.85
N LYS A 92 23.49 -2.93 -3.01
CA LYS A 92 22.16 -2.33 -3.11
C LYS A 92 21.09 -3.24 -2.48
N HIS A 93 21.09 -4.54 -2.80
CA HIS A 93 20.14 -5.49 -2.22
C HIS A 93 20.25 -5.58 -0.70
N THR A 94 21.48 -5.54 -0.16
CA THR A 94 21.70 -5.50 1.29
C THR A 94 21.11 -4.25 1.93
N LEU A 95 21.32 -3.08 1.33
CA LEU A 95 20.75 -1.82 1.81
C LEU A 95 19.21 -1.79 1.69
N TYR A 96 18.62 -2.49 0.72
CA TYR A 96 17.16 -2.59 0.59
C TYR A 96 16.51 -3.44 1.69
N LYS A 97 17.26 -4.19 2.50
CA LYS A 97 16.70 -5.01 3.58
C LYS A 97 16.19 -4.14 4.75
N ARG A 98 15.03 -4.53 5.29
CA ARG A 98 14.42 -3.89 6.45
C ARG A 98 14.75 -4.65 7.74
N PRO A 99 14.75 -3.97 8.89
CA PRO A 99 14.96 -4.59 10.19
C PRO A 99 13.68 -5.34 10.65
N VAL A 100 13.40 -6.52 10.08
CA VAL A 100 12.19 -7.32 10.39
C VAL A 100 12.52 -8.47 11.33
N MET A 101 11.64 -8.74 12.30
CA MET A 101 11.70 -9.99 13.09
C MET A 101 11.31 -11.20 12.23
N ASN A 102 11.73 -12.41 12.62
CA ASN A 102 11.38 -13.62 11.90
C ASN A 102 9.84 -13.82 11.86
N THR A 103 9.25 -13.81 10.67
CA THR A 103 7.80 -13.88 10.44
C THR A 103 7.16 -15.12 11.09
N GLN A 104 7.81 -16.28 11.01
CA GLN A 104 7.27 -17.54 11.54
C GLN A 104 7.11 -17.47 13.06
N GLN A 105 8.12 -16.92 13.75
CA GLN A 105 8.07 -16.77 15.21
C GLN A 105 6.94 -15.85 15.67
N ILE A 106 6.63 -14.78 14.92
CA ILE A 106 5.52 -13.89 15.25
C ILE A 106 4.19 -14.62 15.01
N MET A 107 4.05 -15.33 13.89
CA MET A 107 2.83 -16.10 13.60
C MET A 107 2.53 -17.14 14.68
N ASP A 108 3.55 -17.85 15.19
CA ASP A 108 3.37 -18.86 16.24
C ASP A 108 2.96 -18.25 17.59
N ARG A 109 3.29 -16.98 17.84
CA ARG A 109 2.80 -16.23 19.01
C ARG A 109 1.36 -15.74 18.85
N VAL A 110 0.93 -15.49 17.62
CA VAL A 110 -0.39 -14.93 17.30
C VAL A 110 -1.47 -16.00 17.19
N LYS A 111 -1.16 -17.19 16.64
CA LYS A 111 -2.13 -18.29 16.48
C LYS A 111 -2.88 -18.63 17.79
N PRO A 112 -2.23 -18.79 18.95
CA PRO A 112 -2.94 -19.08 20.20
C PRO A 112 -3.94 -18.00 20.60
N ILE A 113 -3.66 -16.73 20.30
CA ILE A 113 -4.59 -15.61 20.57
C ILE A 113 -5.81 -15.70 19.66
N ILE A 114 -5.58 -16.00 18.38
CA ILE A 114 -6.66 -16.20 17.40
C ILE A 114 -7.55 -17.37 17.81
N ASP A 115 -6.97 -18.52 18.14
CA ASP A 115 -7.69 -19.73 18.53
C ASP A 115 -8.50 -19.54 19.83
N ASP A 116 -7.97 -18.75 20.76
CA ASP A 116 -8.66 -18.40 22.00
C ASP A 116 -9.91 -17.54 21.72
N VAL A 117 -9.80 -16.53 20.84
CA VAL A 117 -10.96 -15.72 20.42
C VAL A 117 -11.98 -16.55 19.64
N LYS A 118 -11.54 -17.47 18.77
CA LYS A 118 -12.44 -18.39 18.06
C LYS A 118 -13.24 -19.28 19.02
N THR A 119 -12.61 -19.70 20.12
CA THR A 119 -13.22 -20.66 21.05
C THR A 119 -14.07 -19.97 22.11
N ARG A 120 -13.61 -18.85 22.68
CA ARG A 120 -14.25 -18.19 23.84
C ARG A 120 -14.93 -16.87 23.50
N GLY A 121 -14.74 -16.32 22.30
CA GLY A 121 -15.33 -15.06 21.87
C GLY A 121 -14.94 -13.89 22.78
N ASP A 122 -15.92 -13.11 23.23
CA ASP A 122 -15.70 -11.87 24.00
C ASP A 122 -14.90 -12.07 25.29
N ALA A 123 -15.00 -13.24 25.94
CA ALA A 123 -14.23 -13.53 27.15
C ALA A 123 -12.71 -13.51 26.86
N ALA A 124 -12.28 -14.07 25.73
CA ALA A 124 -10.87 -14.03 25.33
C ALA A 124 -10.40 -12.61 24.99
N ILE A 125 -11.28 -11.77 24.41
CA ILE A 125 -10.97 -10.37 24.12
C ILE A 125 -10.75 -9.60 25.43
N ILE A 126 -11.63 -9.78 26.42
CA ILE A 126 -11.52 -9.13 27.74
C ILE A 126 -10.21 -9.54 28.43
N ASP A 127 -9.92 -10.84 28.48
CA ASP A 127 -8.69 -11.37 29.09
C ASP A 127 -7.43 -10.83 28.40
N ALA A 128 -7.42 -10.81 27.06
CA ALA A 128 -6.31 -10.29 26.28
C ALA A 128 -6.11 -8.78 26.49
N THR A 129 -7.20 -8.01 26.54
CA THR A 129 -7.17 -6.56 26.82
C THR A 129 -6.62 -6.28 28.23
N LYS A 130 -7.06 -7.05 29.23
CA LYS A 130 -6.51 -6.97 30.59
C LYS A 130 -5.02 -7.31 30.62
N LYS A 131 -4.60 -8.35 29.90
CA LYS A 131 -3.21 -8.81 29.86
C LYS A 131 -2.27 -7.84 29.14
N PHE A 132 -2.66 -7.33 27.97
CA PHE A 132 -1.77 -6.57 27.10
C PHE A 132 -1.93 -5.06 27.26
N ASP A 133 -3.15 -4.56 27.44
CA ASP A 133 -3.44 -3.13 27.60
C ASP A 133 -3.52 -2.73 29.08
N GLY A 134 -3.62 -3.70 30.00
CA GLY A 134 -3.71 -3.46 31.44
C GLY A 134 -5.07 -2.93 31.88
N VAL A 135 -6.11 -3.13 31.06
CA VAL A 135 -7.45 -2.57 31.25
C VAL A 135 -8.46 -3.69 31.44
N ASP A 136 -9.14 -3.69 32.58
CA ASP A 136 -10.28 -4.59 32.81
C ASP A 136 -11.56 -3.92 32.31
N LEU A 137 -12.05 -4.37 31.15
CA LEU A 137 -13.27 -3.83 30.53
C LEU A 137 -14.54 -4.07 31.34
N VAL A 138 -14.55 -5.06 32.25
CA VAL A 138 -15.72 -5.36 33.11
C VAL A 138 -15.78 -4.36 34.27
N GLU A 139 -14.63 -4.01 34.85
CA GLU A 139 -14.56 -3.07 35.97
C GLU A 139 -14.56 -1.60 35.54
N THR A 140 -14.08 -1.29 34.33
CA THR A 140 -14.01 0.07 33.80
C THR A 140 -15.34 0.49 33.15
N ALA A 141 -16.24 1.00 33.99
CA ALA A 141 -17.66 1.29 33.72
C ALA A 141 -18.02 2.34 32.61
N HIS A 142 -17.18 2.55 31.58
CA HIS A 142 -17.43 3.52 30.51
C HIS A 142 -18.13 2.93 29.27
N VAL A 143 -18.23 1.60 29.13
CA VAL A 143 -19.13 0.95 28.16
C VAL A 143 -20.49 0.68 28.83
N ARG A 144 -21.15 1.76 29.25
CA ARG A 144 -22.28 1.71 30.19
C ARG A 144 -23.64 1.44 29.53
N SER A 145 -23.69 0.52 28.58
CA SER A 145 -24.96 -0.01 28.02
C SER A 145 -25.21 -1.49 28.31
N SER A 146 -24.19 -2.29 28.69
CA SER A 146 -24.40 -3.65 29.20
C SER A 146 -23.11 -4.26 29.79
N PRO A 147 -23.16 -5.13 30.83
CA PRO A 147 -22.00 -5.64 31.58
C PRO A 147 -20.99 -6.52 30.82
N THR A 148 -21.16 -6.73 29.51
CA THR A 148 -20.38 -7.71 28.72
C THR A 148 -19.90 -7.19 27.36
N HIS A 149 -20.05 -5.89 27.05
CA HIS A 149 -19.83 -5.44 25.68
C HIS A 149 -18.39 -4.99 25.44
N THR A 150 -17.66 -5.77 24.66
CA THR A 150 -16.40 -5.39 23.99
C THR A 150 -16.64 -4.36 22.87
N VAL A 151 -17.90 -4.01 22.59
CA VAL A 151 -18.32 -3.19 21.46
C VAL A 151 -19.21 -2.01 21.88
N MET A 152 -18.88 -0.82 21.41
CA MET A 152 -19.69 0.39 21.48
C MET A 152 -20.41 0.62 20.15
N ARG A 153 -21.75 0.71 20.15
CA ARG A 153 -22.56 0.84 18.92
C ARG A 153 -23.08 2.25 18.70
N ALA A 154 -23.30 2.63 17.44
CA ALA A 154 -23.96 3.87 17.08
C ALA A 154 -25.49 3.83 17.42
N PRO A 155 -26.14 4.99 17.68
CA PRO A 155 -25.55 6.33 17.79
C PRO A 155 -24.67 6.47 19.03
N TYR A 156 -23.50 7.10 18.87
CA TYR A 156 -22.55 7.26 19.95
C TYR A 156 -22.98 8.37 20.92
N PRO A 157 -22.65 8.27 22.23
CA PRO A 157 -23.08 9.24 23.22
C PRO A 157 -22.51 10.65 22.95
N ALA A 158 -23.40 11.64 22.93
CA ALA A 158 -23.07 13.02 22.59
C ALA A 158 -22.07 13.63 23.59
N GLU A 159 -22.08 13.18 24.84
CA GLU A 159 -21.15 13.61 25.89
C GLU A 159 -19.70 13.19 25.62
N ILE A 160 -19.47 12.10 24.87
CA ILE A 160 -18.11 11.70 24.47
C ILE A 160 -17.65 12.60 23.32
N ILE A 161 -18.52 12.81 22.33
CA ILE A 161 -18.27 13.70 21.18
C ILE A 161 -18.03 15.15 21.62
N ALA A 162 -18.74 15.61 22.66
CA ALA A 162 -18.59 16.95 23.23
C ALA A 162 -17.26 17.18 23.95
N ARG A 163 -16.52 16.13 24.32
CA ARG A 163 -15.19 16.24 24.92
C ARG A 163 -14.10 16.64 23.92
N VAL A 164 -14.35 16.50 22.61
CA VAL A 164 -13.39 16.93 21.58
C VAL A 164 -13.34 18.46 21.55
N PRO A 165 -12.17 19.08 21.80
CA PRO A 165 -12.03 20.53 21.77
C PRO A 165 -12.43 21.12 20.41
N PRO A 166 -12.99 22.35 20.36
CA PRO A 166 -13.43 22.97 19.10
C PRO A 166 -12.32 23.08 18.04
N GLU A 167 -11.09 23.40 18.44
CA GLU A 167 -9.94 23.49 17.54
C GLU A 167 -9.55 22.12 16.95
N THR A 168 -9.53 21.07 17.78
CA THR A 168 -9.30 19.69 17.33
C THR A 168 -10.40 19.24 16.38
N ARG A 169 -11.66 19.58 16.69
CA ARG A 169 -12.81 19.28 15.81
C ARG A 169 -12.66 19.92 14.45
N ALA A 170 -12.32 21.21 14.41
CA ALA A 170 -12.10 21.93 13.16
C ALA A 170 -10.96 21.31 12.33
N ALA A 171 -9.87 20.89 12.97
CA ALA A 171 -8.77 20.20 12.30
C ALA A 171 -9.19 18.83 11.73
N LEU A 172 -9.94 18.03 12.50
CA LEU A 172 -10.51 16.75 12.04
C LEU A 172 -11.47 16.95 10.87
N ASP A 173 -12.26 18.01 10.88
CA ASP A 173 -13.20 18.33 9.79
C ASP A 173 -12.46 18.70 8.51
N VAL A 174 -11.42 19.54 8.58
CA VAL A 174 -10.58 19.87 7.42
C VAL A 174 -9.93 18.62 6.84
N ALA A 175 -9.36 17.76 7.70
CA ALA A 175 -8.75 16.50 7.27
C ALA A 175 -9.79 15.58 6.60
N PHE A 176 -10.95 15.38 7.23
CA PHE A 176 -12.03 14.58 6.67
C PHE A 176 -12.48 15.08 5.29
N ASP A 177 -12.69 16.38 5.13
CA ASP A 177 -13.17 16.96 3.87
C ASP A 177 -12.15 16.80 2.74
N ASN A 178 -10.86 17.00 3.03
CA ASN A 178 -9.79 16.80 2.05
C ASN A 178 -9.63 15.31 1.67
N ILE A 179 -9.66 14.41 2.66
CA ILE A 179 -9.58 12.96 2.44
C ILE A 179 -10.78 12.50 1.60
N LYS A 180 -11.99 12.91 1.98
CA LYS A 180 -13.22 12.59 1.24
C LYS A 180 -13.14 13.07 -0.20
N LYS A 181 -12.75 14.33 -0.42
CA LYS A 181 -12.63 14.92 -1.76
C LYS A 181 -11.63 14.15 -2.64
N PHE A 182 -10.48 13.78 -2.09
CA PHE A 182 -9.48 13.00 -2.84
C PHE A 182 -9.98 11.59 -3.18
N HIS A 183 -10.62 10.92 -2.23
CA HIS A 183 -11.13 9.55 -2.40
C HIS A 183 -12.36 9.46 -3.30
N GLU A 184 -13.21 10.49 -3.33
CA GLU A 184 -14.35 10.59 -4.27
C GLU A 184 -13.88 10.69 -5.73
N ALA A 185 -12.74 11.33 -5.98
CA ALA A 185 -12.17 11.47 -7.32
C ALA A 185 -11.59 10.17 -7.90
N GLN A 186 -11.43 9.12 -7.09
CA GLN A 186 -10.78 7.86 -7.51
C GLN A 186 -11.72 6.86 -8.20
N VAL A 187 -13.04 7.04 -8.11
CA VAL A 187 -14.01 6.02 -8.54
C VAL A 187 -14.93 6.56 -9.61
N GLU A 188 -14.91 5.90 -10.76
CA GLU A 188 -15.96 6.03 -11.77
C GLU A 188 -17.15 5.13 -11.39
N TRP A 189 -18.26 5.75 -11.02
CA TRP A 189 -19.50 5.04 -10.69
C TRP A 189 -20.33 4.75 -11.93
N GLY A 190 -20.99 3.59 -11.97
CA GLY A 190 -21.85 3.18 -13.07
C GLY A 190 -21.35 1.92 -13.77
N VAL A 191 -21.95 1.62 -14.93
CA VAL A 191 -21.57 0.48 -15.77
C VAL A 191 -20.68 0.99 -16.89
N SER A 192 -19.42 0.55 -16.92
CA SER A 192 -18.52 0.73 -18.06
C SER A 192 -18.74 -0.44 -19.01
N SER A 193 -19.09 -0.18 -20.27
CA SER A 193 -19.39 -1.20 -21.28
C SER A 193 -18.56 -1.03 -22.54
N VAL A 194 -18.14 -2.15 -23.13
CA VAL A 194 -17.49 -2.24 -24.43
C VAL A 194 -18.12 -3.36 -25.24
N GLU A 195 -18.42 -3.10 -26.51
CA GLU A 195 -18.77 -4.14 -27.48
C GLU A 195 -17.48 -4.65 -28.11
N THR A 196 -17.12 -5.91 -27.84
CA THR A 196 -15.84 -6.49 -28.28
C THR A 196 -15.93 -7.05 -29.71
N MET A 197 -17.13 -7.47 -30.09
CA MET A 197 -17.54 -7.80 -31.45
C MET A 197 -19.05 -7.54 -31.55
N GLU A 198 -19.56 -7.40 -32.76
CA GLU A 198 -20.98 -7.18 -33.00
C GLU A 198 -21.86 -8.20 -32.25
N GLY A 199 -22.76 -7.71 -31.41
CA GLY A 199 -23.64 -8.53 -30.59
C GLY A 199 -22.99 -9.14 -29.34
N VAL A 200 -21.76 -8.76 -28.97
CA VAL A 200 -21.07 -9.23 -27.76
C VAL A 200 -20.59 -8.05 -26.92
N SER A 201 -21.34 -7.77 -25.85
CA SER A 201 -21.04 -6.70 -24.91
C SER A 201 -20.41 -7.26 -23.64
N CYS A 202 -19.29 -6.65 -23.24
CA CYS A 202 -18.60 -6.87 -21.97
C CYS A 202 -18.68 -5.60 -21.14
N SER A 203 -19.19 -5.71 -19.92
CA SER A 203 -19.41 -4.61 -18.99
C SER A 203 -18.74 -4.88 -17.65
N ARG A 204 -18.46 -3.82 -16.89
CA ARG A 204 -17.92 -3.87 -15.53
C ARG A 204 -18.52 -2.74 -14.68
N PHE A 205 -18.84 -3.02 -13.42
CA PHE A 205 -19.31 -2.00 -12.47
C PHE A 205 -18.75 -2.22 -11.05
N PRO A 206 -18.49 -1.15 -10.28
CA PRO A 206 -18.05 -1.27 -8.89
C PRO A 206 -19.22 -1.65 -7.96
N THR A 207 -18.94 -2.50 -6.97
CA THR A 207 -19.86 -2.87 -5.89
C THR A 207 -19.12 -2.93 -4.55
N PRO A 208 -19.63 -2.32 -3.47
CA PRO A 208 -18.94 -2.29 -2.18
C PRO A 208 -18.75 -3.68 -1.59
N ILE A 209 -17.68 -3.84 -0.82
CA ILE A 209 -17.59 -4.90 0.17
C ILE A 209 -18.70 -4.68 1.20
N THR A 210 -19.39 -5.74 1.59
CA THR A 210 -20.60 -5.63 2.43
C THR A 210 -20.26 -5.24 3.86
N ARG A 211 -19.23 -5.88 4.44
CA ARG A 211 -18.78 -5.63 5.80
C ARG A 211 -17.27 -5.44 5.86
N VAL A 212 -16.81 -4.34 6.44
CA VAL A 212 -15.37 -4.07 6.60
C VAL A 212 -15.01 -3.81 8.05
N GLY A 213 -13.86 -4.33 8.46
CA GLY A 213 -13.25 -4.08 9.76
C GLY A 213 -12.09 -3.11 9.60
N LEU A 214 -12.03 -2.06 10.42
CA LEU A 214 -11.02 -1.02 10.35
C LEU A 214 -10.22 -1.04 11.65
N TYR A 215 -8.98 -1.52 11.61
CA TYR A 215 -8.10 -1.51 12.77
C TYR A 215 -7.37 -0.17 12.88
N VAL A 216 -7.62 0.55 13.98
CA VAL A 216 -6.97 1.81 14.32
C VAL A 216 -5.98 1.54 15.47
N PRO A 217 -4.67 1.72 15.27
CA PRO A 217 -3.70 1.50 16.34
C PRO A 217 -3.91 2.47 17.51
N GLY A 218 -3.49 2.01 18.69
CA GLY A 218 -3.43 2.83 19.90
C GLY A 218 -2.36 2.35 20.87
N GLY A 219 -2.49 2.71 22.15
CA GLY A 219 -1.55 2.33 23.21
C GLY A 219 -0.66 3.50 23.63
N THR A 220 0.53 3.64 23.03
CA THR A 220 1.49 4.72 23.35
C THR A 220 1.12 6.07 22.73
N ALA A 221 0.39 6.06 21.61
CA ALA A 221 -0.18 7.21 20.94
C ALA A 221 -1.60 6.90 20.48
N VAL A 222 -2.41 7.93 20.28
CA VAL A 222 -3.79 7.80 19.82
C VAL A 222 -3.87 8.37 18.40
N LEU A 223 -4.44 7.61 17.45
CA LEU A 223 -4.37 7.92 16.02
C LEU A 223 -5.75 8.19 15.38
N PRO A 224 -6.39 9.34 15.65
CA PRO A 224 -7.63 9.72 14.97
C PRO A 224 -7.40 9.96 13.47
N SER A 225 -6.18 10.28 13.05
CA SER A 225 -5.80 10.34 11.63
C SER A 225 -6.01 8.99 10.94
N THR A 226 -5.58 7.87 11.53
CA THR A 226 -5.84 6.54 10.96
C THR A 226 -7.33 6.22 10.91
N ALA A 227 -8.10 6.62 11.92
CA ALA A 227 -9.55 6.49 11.85
C ALA A 227 -10.13 7.23 10.63
N LEU A 228 -9.66 8.44 10.33
CA LEU A 228 -10.07 9.20 9.13
C LEU A 228 -9.66 8.48 7.85
N MET A 229 -8.40 8.05 7.76
CA MET A 229 -7.83 7.41 6.58
C MET A 229 -8.49 6.08 6.22
N LEU A 230 -9.09 5.39 7.20
CA LEU A 230 -9.78 4.11 6.98
C LEU A 230 -11.28 4.29 6.77
N SER A 231 -11.94 5.09 7.62
CA SER A 231 -13.40 5.18 7.62
C SER A 231 -13.94 6.09 6.52
N THR A 232 -13.20 7.12 6.12
CA THR A 232 -13.60 8.03 5.04
C THR A 232 -13.68 7.33 3.68
N PRO A 233 -12.66 6.58 3.20
CA PRO A 233 -12.80 5.82 1.95
C PRO A 233 -13.87 4.72 2.02
N ALA A 234 -14.07 4.08 3.18
CA ALA A 234 -15.16 3.12 3.37
C ALA A 234 -16.54 3.77 3.18
N LEU A 235 -16.74 4.98 3.74
CA LEU A 235 -17.92 5.80 3.52
C LEU A 235 -18.09 6.17 2.04
N VAL A 236 -17.03 6.66 1.39
CA VAL A 236 -17.06 7.04 -0.04
C VAL A 236 -17.41 5.83 -0.92
N ALA A 237 -16.86 4.66 -0.61
CA ALA A 237 -17.18 3.40 -1.28
C ALA A 237 -18.61 2.90 -1.01
N ARG A 238 -19.35 3.54 -0.10
CA ARG A 238 -20.72 3.18 0.32
C ARG A 238 -20.78 1.79 0.96
N VAL A 239 -19.77 1.46 1.75
CA VAL A 239 -19.75 0.21 2.52
C VAL A 239 -20.93 0.20 3.50
N PRO A 240 -21.82 -0.81 3.45
CA PRO A 240 -23.02 -0.84 4.30
C PRO A 240 -22.73 -1.01 5.79
N HIS A 241 -21.73 -1.85 6.13
CA HIS A 241 -21.40 -2.16 7.52
C HIS A 241 -19.92 -1.92 7.78
N ILE A 242 -19.63 -0.98 8.68
CA ILE A 242 -18.27 -0.61 9.07
C ILE A 242 -18.10 -0.86 10.56
N VAL A 243 -17.13 -1.71 10.92
CA VAL A 243 -16.73 -1.97 12.31
C VAL A 243 -15.33 -1.43 12.51
N LEU A 244 -15.11 -0.54 13.48
CA LEU A 244 -13.80 -0.01 13.82
C LEU A 244 -13.27 -0.71 15.06
N ALA A 245 -12.01 -1.13 15.08
CA ALA A 245 -11.36 -1.66 16.27
C ALA A 245 -10.26 -0.70 16.75
N THR A 246 -10.24 -0.41 18.05
CA THR A 246 -9.19 0.41 18.68
C THR A 246 -9.00 -0.06 20.12
N PRO A 247 -7.76 -0.15 20.64
CA PRO A 247 -7.55 -0.45 22.05
C PRO A 247 -8.12 0.68 22.93
N PRO A 248 -8.58 0.35 24.16
CA PRO A 248 -9.03 1.34 25.13
C PRO A 248 -7.87 2.22 25.63
N ARG A 249 -8.21 3.38 26.16
CA ARG A 249 -7.32 4.16 27.04
C ARG A 249 -7.15 3.43 28.37
N ARG A 250 -6.16 3.86 29.18
CA ARG A 250 -5.88 3.27 30.50
C ARG A 250 -7.07 3.28 31.46
N ASP A 251 -8.02 4.19 31.26
CA ASP A 251 -9.27 4.28 32.04
C ASP A 251 -10.43 3.45 31.47
N GLY A 252 -10.19 2.65 30.42
CA GLY A 252 -11.19 1.84 29.72
C GLY A 252 -12.00 2.59 28.66
N SER A 253 -11.83 3.91 28.53
CA SER A 253 -12.58 4.70 27.56
C SER A 253 -12.02 4.60 26.14
N VAL A 254 -12.88 4.82 25.14
CA VAL A 254 -12.44 5.06 23.77
C VAL A 254 -12.07 6.53 23.61
N CYS A 255 -11.04 6.81 22.82
CA CYS A 255 -10.64 8.16 22.47
C CYS A 255 -11.81 8.99 21.88
N PRO A 256 -12.19 10.14 22.47
CA PRO A 256 -13.24 11.02 21.95
C PRO A 256 -13.06 11.42 20.50
N GLU A 257 -11.81 11.69 20.08
CA GLU A 257 -11.49 12.05 18.70
C GLU A 257 -11.76 10.89 17.72
N VAL A 258 -11.49 9.64 18.13
CA VAL A 258 -11.83 8.45 17.32
C VAL A 258 -13.34 8.24 17.27
N VAL A 259 -14.05 8.43 18.39
CA VAL A 259 -15.53 8.35 18.41
C VAL A 259 -16.15 9.43 17.54
N TYR A 260 -15.61 10.65 17.53
CA TYR A 260 -16.05 11.74 16.65
C TYR A 260 -15.91 11.36 15.17
N VAL A 261 -14.74 10.84 14.78
CA VAL A 261 -14.49 10.38 13.41
C VAL A 261 -15.41 9.22 13.03
N ALA A 262 -15.57 8.24 13.92
CA ALA A 262 -16.46 7.10 13.72
C ALA A 262 -17.91 7.55 13.50
N ALA A 263 -18.40 8.51 14.30
CA ALA A 263 -19.72 9.10 14.13
C ALA A 263 -19.86 9.79 12.75
N LYS A 264 -18.87 10.61 12.38
CA LYS A 264 -18.87 11.37 11.12
C LYS A 264 -18.83 10.47 9.89
N ALA A 265 -18.12 9.34 9.97
CA ALA A 265 -17.97 8.38 8.88
C ALA A 265 -19.06 7.29 8.83
N GLY A 266 -20.04 7.31 9.74
CA GLY A 266 -21.12 6.33 9.76
C GLY A 266 -20.68 4.92 10.19
N VAL A 267 -19.67 4.82 11.06
CA VAL A 267 -19.26 3.53 11.64
C VAL A 267 -20.39 2.98 12.50
N GLU A 268 -20.71 1.69 12.32
CA GLU A 268 -21.82 1.03 13.03
C GLU A 268 -21.43 0.66 14.47
N ALA A 269 -20.18 0.21 14.64
CA ALA A 269 -19.69 -0.37 15.87
C ALA A 269 -18.19 -0.10 16.06
N ILE A 270 -17.80 0.19 17.30
CA ILE A 270 -16.40 0.31 17.74
C ILE A 270 -16.09 -0.87 18.67
N LEU A 271 -15.27 -1.81 18.24
CA LEU A 271 -14.63 -2.81 19.08
C LEU A 271 -13.53 -2.17 19.92
N VAL A 272 -13.69 -2.22 21.23
CA VAL A 272 -12.77 -1.71 22.24
C VAL A 272 -11.69 -2.77 22.54
N ALA A 273 -10.86 -3.05 21.55
CA ALA A 273 -9.74 -3.97 21.66
C ALA A 273 -8.65 -3.62 20.62
N GLY A 274 -7.39 -3.90 20.96
CA GLY A 274 -6.25 -3.81 20.06
C GLY A 274 -5.69 -5.18 19.66
N GLY A 275 -4.53 -5.17 19.01
CA GLY A 275 -3.70 -6.35 18.80
C GLY A 275 -4.33 -7.47 17.95
N ALA A 276 -3.76 -8.67 18.09
CA ALA A 276 -4.20 -9.86 17.37
C ALA A 276 -5.62 -10.30 17.76
N GLN A 277 -6.03 -10.06 19.01
CA GLN A 277 -7.37 -10.38 19.50
C GLN A 277 -8.46 -9.57 18.79
N ALA A 278 -8.19 -8.29 18.47
CA ALA A 278 -9.13 -7.48 17.71
C ALA A 278 -9.26 -7.93 16.25
N VAL A 279 -8.14 -8.28 15.62
CA VAL A 279 -8.15 -8.85 14.26
C VAL A 279 -8.92 -10.17 14.22
N ALA A 280 -8.69 -11.05 15.19
CA ALA A 280 -9.44 -12.30 15.33
C ALA A 280 -10.95 -12.04 15.50
N ALA A 281 -11.33 -11.10 16.36
CA ALA A 281 -12.73 -10.76 16.58
C ALA A 281 -13.42 -10.25 15.31
N LEU A 282 -12.74 -9.41 14.51
CA LEU A 282 -13.25 -8.94 13.22
C LEU A 282 -13.36 -10.10 12.20
N ALA A 283 -12.34 -10.97 12.15
CA ALA A 283 -12.28 -12.06 11.17
C ALA A 283 -13.33 -13.15 11.40
N TYR A 284 -13.49 -13.59 12.66
CA TYR A 284 -14.33 -14.73 13.01
C TYR A 284 -15.70 -14.30 13.57
N GLY A 285 -15.83 -13.05 14.02
CA GLY A 285 -16.98 -12.60 14.79
C GLY A 285 -16.98 -13.16 16.22
N THR A 286 -17.75 -12.54 17.10
CA THR A 286 -18.03 -13.03 18.45
C THR A 286 -19.50 -12.86 18.79
N GLN A 287 -19.87 -13.04 20.06
CA GLN A 287 -21.22 -12.79 20.55
C GLN A 287 -21.65 -11.34 20.30
N THR A 288 -20.72 -10.38 20.37
CA THR A 288 -21.01 -8.94 20.20
C THR A 288 -20.34 -8.29 19.00
N VAL A 289 -19.20 -8.83 18.52
CA VAL A 289 -18.44 -8.31 17.39
C VAL A 289 -18.96 -8.90 16.08
N PRO A 290 -19.45 -8.08 15.14
CA PRO A 290 -19.83 -8.56 13.81
C PRO A 290 -18.62 -9.07 13.03
N LYS A 291 -18.74 -10.25 12.43
CA LYS A 291 -17.78 -10.75 11.44
C LYS A 291 -17.77 -9.85 10.20
N VAL A 292 -16.58 -9.54 9.69
CA VAL A 292 -16.38 -8.73 8.47
C VAL A 292 -15.85 -9.57 7.30
N ASP A 293 -15.90 -9.02 6.10
CA ASP A 293 -15.44 -9.67 4.87
C ASP A 293 -14.01 -9.25 4.48
N LYS A 294 -13.60 -8.06 4.93
CA LYS A 294 -12.23 -7.56 4.75
C LYS A 294 -11.77 -6.70 5.92
N ILE A 295 -10.54 -6.90 6.37
CA ILE A 295 -9.91 -6.13 7.46
C ILE A 295 -8.88 -5.17 6.87
N PHE A 296 -8.96 -3.92 7.30
CA PHE A 296 -8.11 -2.82 6.88
C PHE A 296 -7.33 -2.25 8.07
N GLY A 297 -6.24 -1.58 7.76
CA GLY A 297 -5.56 -0.70 8.70
C GLY A 297 -4.15 -1.16 9.07
N PRO A 298 -3.28 -0.20 9.42
CA PRO A 298 -1.93 -0.49 9.84
C PRO A 298 -1.89 -1.07 11.24
N GLY A 299 -0.76 -1.62 11.64
CA GLY A 299 -0.55 -2.10 12.99
C GLY A 299 0.87 -2.56 13.22
N ASN A 300 1.18 -2.90 14.47
CA ASN A 300 2.46 -3.52 14.77
C ASN A 300 2.56 -4.92 14.12
N GLN A 301 3.74 -5.53 14.21
CA GLN A 301 4.02 -6.83 13.62
C GLN A 301 3.04 -7.94 14.05
N TYR A 302 2.45 -7.88 15.24
CA TYR A 302 1.45 -8.85 15.72
C TYR A 302 0.10 -8.70 15.03
N VAL A 303 -0.35 -7.45 14.81
CA VAL A 303 -1.59 -7.15 14.06
C VAL A 303 -1.43 -7.61 12.60
N THR A 304 -0.29 -7.30 12.00
CA THR A 304 0.01 -7.70 10.61
C THR A 304 0.08 -9.22 10.49
N ALA A 305 0.76 -9.91 11.41
CA ALA A 305 0.77 -11.37 11.44
C ALA A 305 -0.64 -11.96 11.66
N ALA A 306 -1.48 -11.35 12.50
CA ALA A 306 -2.86 -11.80 12.69
C ALA A 306 -3.70 -11.67 11.41
N LYS A 307 -3.54 -10.57 10.66
CA LYS A 307 -4.20 -10.39 9.36
C LYS A 307 -3.74 -11.45 8.35
N LEU A 308 -2.44 -11.75 8.32
CA LEU A 308 -1.87 -12.79 7.47
C LEU A 308 -2.38 -14.19 7.83
N VAL A 309 -2.49 -14.52 9.12
CA VAL A 309 -3.04 -15.81 9.56
C VAL A 309 -4.52 -15.92 9.22
N ALA A 310 -5.31 -14.89 9.54
CA ALA A 310 -6.75 -14.88 9.31
C ALA A 310 -7.10 -14.98 7.81
N GLN A 311 -6.43 -14.23 6.94
CA GLN A 311 -6.74 -14.27 5.50
C GLN A 311 -6.40 -15.61 4.82
N ASN A 312 -5.52 -16.41 5.45
CA ASN A 312 -5.17 -17.76 4.97
C ASN A 312 -6.06 -18.86 5.61
N ASP A 313 -6.95 -18.51 6.55
CA ASP A 313 -7.89 -19.44 7.16
C ASP A 313 -9.23 -19.42 6.39
N PHE A 314 -9.43 -20.41 5.54
CA PHE A 314 -10.66 -20.57 4.75
C PHE A 314 -11.93 -20.74 5.59
N SER A 315 -11.83 -21.01 6.90
CA SER A 315 -13.02 -21.11 7.76
C SER A 315 -13.69 -19.76 8.05
N CYS A 316 -12.94 -18.65 7.97
CA CYS A 316 -13.48 -17.31 8.21
C CYS A 316 -13.76 -16.51 6.92
N LEU A 317 -13.14 -16.88 5.80
CA LEU A 317 -13.33 -16.24 4.50
C LEU A 317 -13.15 -14.71 4.56
N VAL A 318 -12.20 -14.24 5.36
CA VAL A 318 -11.84 -12.82 5.45
C VAL A 318 -10.65 -12.54 4.54
N SER A 319 -10.60 -11.35 3.96
CA SER A 319 -9.39 -10.84 3.31
C SER A 319 -8.76 -9.74 4.15
N ALA A 320 -7.50 -9.39 3.88
CA ALA A 320 -6.88 -8.19 4.41
C ALA A 320 -6.44 -7.26 3.27
N ASP A 321 -6.19 -5.99 3.59
CA ASP A 321 -5.76 -4.96 2.63
C ASP A 321 -4.30 -5.13 2.18
N LEU A 322 -3.35 -4.65 2.99
CA LEU A 322 -1.93 -4.62 2.68
C LEU A 322 -1.10 -4.99 3.92
N PRO A 323 0.10 -5.55 3.73
CA PRO A 323 1.06 -5.68 4.79
C PRO A 323 1.58 -4.29 5.16
N ALA A 324 1.17 -3.80 6.33
CA ALA A 324 1.73 -2.61 6.95
C ALA A 324 2.71 -3.03 8.04
N GLY A 325 3.86 -2.39 8.11
CA GLY A 325 4.91 -2.64 9.08
C GLY A 325 5.37 -1.33 9.74
N PRO A 326 6.60 -1.29 10.31
CA PRO A 326 7.26 -0.08 10.74
C PRO A 326 7.28 0.93 9.61
N SER A 327 7.06 2.20 9.98
CA SER A 327 7.02 3.29 9.03
C SER A 327 8.39 3.55 8.38
N GLU A 328 8.37 3.87 7.09
CA GLU A 328 9.54 4.15 6.25
C GLU A 328 9.42 5.52 5.58
N VAL A 329 10.54 6.24 5.49
CA VAL A 329 10.67 7.41 4.61
C VAL A 329 11.96 7.36 3.83
N LEU A 330 11.89 7.67 2.54
CA LEU A 330 13.04 7.95 1.70
C LEU A 330 12.96 9.38 1.18
N VAL A 331 13.98 10.18 1.45
CA VAL A 331 14.07 11.58 1.02
C VAL A 331 15.12 11.70 -0.08
N ILE A 332 14.74 12.21 -1.24
CA ILE A 332 15.65 12.63 -2.31
C ILE A 332 15.78 14.15 -2.25
N CYS A 333 16.99 14.66 -2.02
CA CYS A 333 17.22 16.11 -2.02
C CYS A 333 18.52 16.53 -2.70
N ASP A 334 18.58 17.76 -3.18
CA ASP A 334 19.84 18.41 -3.56
C ASP A 334 20.34 19.35 -2.45
N SER A 335 21.50 19.97 -2.67
CA SER A 335 22.13 20.89 -1.73
C SER A 335 21.40 22.23 -1.53
N THR A 336 20.31 22.45 -2.27
CA THR A 336 19.52 23.69 -2.21
C THR A 336 18.44 23.66 -1.14
N VAL A 337 18.15 22.48 -0.59
CA VAL A 337 17.20 22.30 0.51
C VAL A 337 17.87 22.67 1.84
N PRO A 338 17.20 23.42 2.74
CA PRO A 338 17.75 23.65 4.06
C PRO A 338 17.92 22.33 4.84
N PRO A 339 19.09 22.09 5.46
CA PRO A 339 19.35 20.85 6.20
C PRO A 339 18.30 20.49 7.26
N ALA A 340 17.76 21.49 7.97
CA ALA A 340 16.73 21.29 8.98
C ALA A 340 15.41 20.72 8.42
N HIS A 341 15.06 21.06 7.17
CA HIS A 341 13.86 20.51 6.53
C HIS A 341 14.04 19.01 6.28
N VAL A 342 15.17 18.64 5.66
CA VAL A 342 15.52 17.23 5.40
C VAL A 342 15.58 16.45 6.70
N ALA A 343 16.22 17.00 7.74
CA ALA A 343 16.30 16.37 9.04
C ALA A 343 14.92 16.10 9.65
N LEU A 344 14.01 17.07 9.63
CA LEU A 344 12.66 16.91 10.18
C LEU A 344 11.80 15.96 9.35
N ASP A 345 11.94 15.91 8.02
CA ASP A 345 11.27 14.90 7.20
C ASP A 345 11.74 13.48 7.58
N LEU A 346 13.05 13.26 7.75
CA LEU A 346 13.60 11.97 8.19
C LEU A 346 13.13 11.60 9.61
N LEU A 347 13.21 12.55 10.54
CA LEU A 347 12.84 12.34 11.95
C LEU A 347 11.34 12.09 12.14
N SER A 348 10.49 12.71 11.30
CA SER A 348 9.03 12.60 11.40
C SER A 348 8.54 11.15 11.32
N GLN A 349 9.13 10.32 10.46
CA GLN A 349 8.81 8.89 10.41
C GLN A 349 9.67 8.06 11.37
N ALA A 350 10.91 8.46 11.63
CA ALA A 350 11.80 7.76 12.55
C ALA A 350 11.26 7.76 14.00
N GLU A 351 10.45 8.74 14.40
CA GLU A 351 9.85 8.77 15.74
C GLU A 351 8.67 7.81 15.93
N HIS A 352 8.10 7.25 14.86
CA HIS A 352 6.94 6.37 14.95
C HIS A 352 7.23 5.11 15.79
N GLY A 353 8.36 4.46 15.55
CA GLY A 353 8.77 3.24 16.25
C GLY A 353 10.28 3.00 16.17
N ALA A 354 10.79 2.16 17.07
CA ALA A 354 12.21 1.80 17.09
C ALA A 354 12.62 0.97 15.87
N ASP A 355 11.65 0.37 15.21
CA ASP A 355 11.74 -0.45 14.00
C ASP A 355 11.59 0.37 12.70
N SER A 356 11.27 1.66 12.79
CA SER A 356 11.22 2.58 11.63
C SER A 356 12.60 2.73 10.96
N GLN A 357 12.59 3.07 9.67
CA GLN A 357 13.80 3.31 8.89
C GLN A 357 13.65 4.57 8.03
N ALA A 358 14.67 5.43 8.07
CA ALA A 358 14.75 6.63 7.25
C ALA A 358 15.95 6.53 6.30
N VAL A 359 15.77 6.90 5.04
CA VAL A 359 16.83 6.85 4.01
C VAL A 359 16.95 8.21 3.36
N LEU A 360 18.17 8.73 3.26
CA LEU A 360 18.45 9.98 2.55
C LEU A 360 19.24 9.69 1.28
N LEU A 361 18.73 10.13 0.13
CA LEU A 361 19.46 10.17 -1.13
C LEU A 361 19.79 11.62 -1.46
N THR A 362 21.07 11.98 -1.47
CA THR A 362 21.48 13.33 -1.87
C THR A 362 21.92 13.33 -3.33
N VAL A 363 21.47 14.30 -4.12
CA VAL A 363 21.85 14.44 -5.54
C VAL A 363 22.86 15.56 -5.72
N GLY A 364 24.02 15.24 -6.29
CA GLY A 364 25.08 16.22 -6.61
C GLY A 364 25.58 17.00 -5.39
N ALA A 365 25.43 16.44 -4.19
CA ALA A 365 25.81 17.08 -2.94
C ALA A 365 27.22 16.70 -2.51
N ASP A 366 27.94 17.69 -1.98
CA ASP A 366 29.26 17.49 -1.37
C ASP A 366 29.16 16.96 0.07
N ASP A 367 30.29 16.49 0.60
CA ASP A 367 30.38 15.99 1.97
C ASP A 367 30.03 17.07 3.01
N ALA A 368 30.27 18.34 2.69
CA ALA A 368 29.94 19.45 3.57
C ALA A 368 28.42 19.60 3.75
N TYR A 369 27.63 19.44 2.70
CA TYR A 369 26.16 19.46 2.78
C TYR A 369 25.65 18.25 3.58
N VAL A 370 26.14 17.04 3.28
CA VAL A 370 25.75 15.82 4.01
C VAL A 370 26.04 15.97 5.50
N ALA A 371 27.22 16.47 5.87
CA ALA A 371 27.58 16.71 7.27
C ALA A 371 26.64 17.73 7.96
N ARG A 372 26.17 18.75 7.25
CA ARG A 372 25.18 19.70 7.78
C ARG A 372 23.81 19.07 8.01
N VAL A 373 23.36 18.18 7.11
CA VAL A 373 22.10 17.45 7.29
C VAL A 373 22.19 16.53 8.50
N VAL A 374 23.28 15.78 8.63
CA VAL A 374 23.47 14.88 9.76
C VAL A 374 23.52 15.64 11.08
N ARG A 375 24.23 16.78 11.12
CA ARG A 375 24.20 17.66 12.29
C ARG A 375 22.79 18.14 12.62
N ALA A 376 22.00 18.54 11.62
CA ALA A 376 20.62 18.95 11.83
C ALA A 376 19.75 17.80 12.37
N VAL A 377 19.96 16.55 11.92
CA VAL A 377 19.28 15.37 12.48
C VAL A 377 19.59 15.21 13.97
N GLN A 378 20.85 15.41 14.38
CA GLN A 378 21.25 15.35 15.79
C GLN A 378 20.64 16.49 16.60
N GLU A 379 20.75 17.72 16.11
CA GLU A 379 20.27 18.93 16.79
C GLU A 379 18.74 18.93 16.95
N GLU A 380 17.99 18.61 15.89
CA GLU A 380 16.53 18.53 15.95
C GLU A 380 16.06 17.31 16.75
N GLY A 381 16.69 16.14 16.54
CA GLY A 381 16.34 14.91 17.25
C GLY A 381 16.52 15.02 18.76
N ALA A 382 17.52 15.78 19.23
CA ALA A 382 17.75 16.02 20.66
C ALA A 382 16.63 16.84 21.32
N LYS A 383 15.91 17.68 20.56
CA LYS A 383 14.79 18.50 21.05
C LYS A 383 13.50 17.70 21.18
N LEU A 384 13.39 16.55 20.50
CA LEU A 384 12.16 15.78 20.42
C LEU A 384 11.96 14.89 21.67
N PRO A 385 10.73 14.80 22.21
CA PRO A 385 10.45 14.04 23.43
C PRO A 385 10.66 12.53 23.26
N ARG A 386 10.60 12.01 22.02
CA ARG A 386 10.77 10.59 21.68
C ARG A 386 12.22 10.23 21.31
N ASN A 387 13.21 10.97 21.81
CA ASN A 387 14.62 10.79 21.47
C ASN A 387 15.16 9.35 21.64
N LYS A 388 14.67 8.59 22.63
CA LYS A 388 15.08 7.20 22.86
C LYS A 388 14.70 6.30 21.68
N ILE A 389 13.49 6.49 21.15
CA ILE A 389 13.01 5.75 19.96
C ILE A 389 13.82 6.17 18.74
N LEU A 390 14.07 7.48 18.58
CA LEU A 390 14.87 8.02 17.49
C LEU A 390 16.29 7.44 17.46
N ARG A 391 16.93 7.22 18.60
CA ARG A 391 18.26 6.57 18.63
C ARG A 391 18.24 5.18 18.01
N GLU A 392 17.23 4.39 18.32
CA GLU A 392 17.09 3.03 17.79
C GLU A 392 16.77 3.02 16.29
N SER A 393 15.83 3.86 15.82
CA SER A 393 15.46 3.92 14.40
C SER A 393 16.53 4.58 13.51
N VAL A 394 17.17 5.65 13.98
CA VAL A 394 18.22 6.34 13.22
C VAL A 394 19.48 5.48 13.05
N SER A 395 19.83 4.64 14.03
CA SER A 395 20.96 3.71 13.89
C SER A 395 20.82 2.71 12.72
N LYS A 396 19.59 2.50 12.24
CA LYS A 396 19.24 1.61 11.11
C LYS A 396 19.04 2.39 9.80
N SER A 397 19.14 3.71 9.88
CA SER A 397 18.94 4.67 8.81
C SER A 397 20.29 5.02 8.18
N TYR A 398 20.27 5.48 6.93
CA TYR A 398 21.51 5.75 6.20
C TYR A 398 21.32 6.78 5.09
N VAL A 399 22.46 7.31 4.62
CA VAL A 399 22.58 8.25 3.52
C VAL A 399 23.25 7.57 2.34
N VAL A 400 22.75 7.80 1.13
CA VAL A 400 23.41 7.44 -0.12
C VAL A 400 23.62 8.70 -0.95
N ARG A 401 24.87 8.96 -1.32
CA ARG A 401 25.25 10.05 -2.21
C ARG A 401 25.12 9.59 -3.66
N CYS A 402 24.31 10.29 -4.43
CA CYS A 402 24.09 10.08 -5.85
C CYS A 402 24.65 11.29 -6.62
N GLU A 403 25.27 11.04 -7.77
CA GLU A 403 25.76 12.12 -8.65
C GLU A 403 24.61 12.71 -9.46
N THR A 404 23.60 11.89 -9.80
CA THR A 404 22.46 12.32 -10.62
C THR A 404 21.11 12.01 -10.00
N VAL A 405 20.08 12.72 -10.45
CA VAL A 405 18.68 12.46 -10.08
C VAL A 405 18.26 11.06 -10.51
N GLN A 406 18.78 10.56 -11.64
CA GLN A 406 18.45 9.23 -12.15
C GLN A 406 18.92 8.13 -11.21
N GLU A 407 20.16 8.21 -10.73
CA GLU A 407 20.70 7.26 -9.74
C GLU A 407 19.86 7.23 -8.47
N ALA A 408 19.39 8.39 -8.01
CA ALA A 408 18.52 8.48 -6.84
C ALA A 408 17.15 7.81 -7.08
N PHE A 409 16.54 7.99 -8.26
CA PHE A 409 15.30 7.29 -8.61
C PHE A 409 15.52 5.79 -8.80
N GLU A 410 16.63 5.36 -9.39
CA GLU A 410 17.00 3.94 -9.51
C GLU A 410 17.12 3.28 -8.13
N PHE A 411 17.86 3.92 -7.20
CA PHE A 411 17.98 3.43 -5.83
C PHE A 411 16.62 3.43 -5.13
N SER A 412 15.84 4.51 -5.24
CA SER A 412 14.51 4.61 -4.63
C SER A 412 13.56 3.53 -5.14
N ASN A 413 13.53 3.28 -6.44
CA ASN A 413 12.71 2.21 -7.04
C ASN A 413 13.19 0.82 -6.61
N GLY A 414 14.51 0.65 -6.46
CA GLY A 414 15.12 -0.52 -5.87
C GLY A 414 14.77 -0.69 -4.39
N TYR A 415 14.65 0.39 -3.61
CA TYR A 415 14.25 0.32 -2.21
C TYR A 415 12.73 0.07 -2.07
N ALA A 416 11.90 0.69 -2.91
CA ALA A 416 10.44 0.69 -2.86
C ALA A 416 9.88 1.21 -1.51
N PRO A 417 10.07 2.51 -1.20
CA PRO A 417 9.70 3.10 0.09
C PRO A 417 8.19 3.20 0.29
N GLU A 418 7.76 3.22 1.55
CA GLU A 418 6.42 3.62 1.95
C GLU A 418 6.16 5.09 1.56
N HIS A 419 6.97 6.01 2.08
CA HIS A 419 6.91 7.44 1.75
C HIS A 419 8.15 7.87 0.96
N LEU A 420 7.94 8.56 -0.16
CA LEU A 420 9.01 9.14 -0.98
C LEU A 420 8.89 10.67 -1.00
N VAL A 421 9.86 11.38 -0.44
CA VAL A 421 9.97 12.84 -0.56
C VAL A 421 10.94 13.17 -1.68
N VAL A 422 10.53 14.00 -2.64
CA VAL A 422 11.37 14.47 -3.75
C VAL A 422 11.48 15.98 -3.67
N ASN A 423 12.58 16.46 -3.13
CA ASN A 423 12.87 17.88 -2.95
C ASN A 423 14.17 18.25 -3.68
N VAL A 424 14.09 18.21 -5.01
CA VAL A 424 15.19 18.54 -5.92
C VAL A 424 14.75 19.68 -6.82
N ARG A 425 15.61 20.68 -7.02
CA ARG A 425 15.32 21.84 -7.85
C ARG A 425 14.99 21.40 -9.29
N GLY A 426 13.85 21.87 -9.80
CA GLY A 426 13.41 21.58 -11.17
C GLY A 426 12.76 20.20 -11.35
N VAL A 427 12.61 19.40 -10.29
CA VAL A 427 11.88 18.13 -10.34
C VAL A 427 10.44 18.35 -9.90
N GLY A 428 9.51 18.25 -10.84
CA GLY A 428 8.07 18.37 -10.64
C GLY A 428 7.33 17.03 -10.65
N VAL A 429 6.01 17.10 -10.54
CA VAL A 429 5.10 15.92 -10.56
C VAL A 429 5.20 15.15 -11.88
N ASP A 430 5.45 15.83 -12.99
CA ASP A 430 5.62 15.24 -14.32
C ASP A 430 6.86 14.32 -14.41
N VAL A 431 7.97 14.74 -13.81
CA VAL A 431 9.20 13.92 -13.72
C VAL A 431 8.94 12.74 -12.79
N VAL A 432 8.35 12.98 -11.62
CA VAL A 432 7.99 11.94 -10.66
C VAL A 432 7.11 10.86 -11.29
N ALA A 433 6.08 11.24 -12.03
CA ALA A 433 5.17 10.31 -12.70
C ALA A 433 5.87 9.42 -13.74
N ARG A 434 6.99 9.88 -14.32
CA ARG A 434 7.79 9.13 -15.27
C ARG A 434 8.79 8.20 -14.59
N GLU A 435 9.48 8.70 -13.56
CA GLU A 435 10.63 8.02 -12.95
C GLU A 435 10.25 7.10 -11.79
N VAL A 436 9.22 7.41 -11.01
CA VAL A 436 8.80 6.57 -9.89
C VAL A 436 8.07 5.33 -10.41
N LYS A 437 8.59 4.16 -10.04
CA LYS A 437 8.00 2.84 -10.29
C LYS A 437 7.43 2.23 -9.02
N ASN A 438 8.12 2.40 -7.89
CA ASN A 438 7.73 1.83 -6.60
C ASN A 438 7.80 2.89 -5.50
N ALA A 439 6.66 3.31 -4.99
CA ALA A 439 6.51 4.10 -3.77
C ALA A 439 5.06 4.00 -3.28
N GLY A 440 4.82 4.04 -1.96
CA GLY A 440 3.46 4.08 -1.41
C GLY A 440 2.78 5.43 -1.67
N SER A 441 3.44 6.52 -1.26
CA SER A 441 3.00 7.90 -1.49
C SER A 441 4.21 8.80 -1.79
N VAL A 442 4.02 9.81 -2.66
CA VAL A 442 5.09 10.70 -3.10
C VAL A 442 4.78 12.16 -2.77
N PHE A 443 5.75 12.84 -2.18
CA PHE A 443 5.69 14.24 -1.76
C PHE A 443 6.68 15.05 -2.60
N VAL A 444 6.19 16.07 -3.30
CA VAL A 444 7.02 16.78 -4.29
C VAL A 444 7.22 18.23 -3.91
N GLY A 445 8.49 18.64 -3.83
CA GLY A 445 8.91 20.00 -3.59
C GLY A 445 9.00 20.39 -2.11
N ARG A 446 9.50 21.60 -1.87
CA ARG A 446 9.91 22.10 -0.56
C ARG A 446 8.79 22.24 0.48
N TRP A 447 7.55 22.33 0.03
CA TRP A 447 6.39 22.65 0.88
C TRP A 447 5.46 21.45 1.11
N ALA A 448 5.91 20.25 0.76
CA ALA A 448 5.17 19.01 0.94
C ALA A 448 5.88 18.11 1.95
N PRO A 449 5.88 18.44 3.26
CA PRO A 449 6.40 17.53 4.27
C PRO A 449 5.49 16.30 4.38
N VAL A 450 6.06 15.17 4.80
CA VAL A 450 5.32 13.90 4.95
C VAL A 450 4.10 14.07 5.85
N SER A 451 4.24 14.87 6.91
CA SER A 451 3.17 15.16 7.88
C SER A 451 1.89 15.69 7.21
N CYS A 452 1.98 16.48 6.13
CA CYS A 452 0.76 16.93 5.44
C CYS A 452 -0.03 15.75 4.87
N GLY A 453 0.63 14.73 4.34
CA GLY A 453 -0.02 13.49 3.86
C GLY A 453 -0.51 12.59 4.98
N ASP A 454 0.20 12.55 6.10
CA ASP A 454 -0.20 11.75 7.26
C ASP A 454 -1.49 12.24 7.92
N TYR A 455 -1.81 13.53 7.76
CA TYR A 455 -2.92 14.15 8.46
C TYR A 455 -4.05 14.68 7.55
N ALA A 456 -3.75 15.53 6.55
CA ALA A 456 -4.79 16.41 6.02
C ALA A 456 -4.70 16.82 4.54
N SER A 457 -3.69 16.42 3.76
CA SER A 457 -3.61 16.78 2.34
C SER A 457 -4.75 16.15 1.51
N GLY A 458 -5.22 14.98 1.96
CA GLY A 458 -6.26 14.18 1.34
C GLY A 458 -5.78 12.79 0.88
N THR A 459 -4.46 12.60 0.71
CA THR A 459 -3.87 11.28 0.42
C THR A 459 -4.04 10.33 1.60
N ASN A 460 -3.95 9.01 1.36
CA ASN A 460 -4.07 8.01 2.41
C ASN A 460 -2.69 7.63 2.98
N HIS A 461 -2.55 7.61 4.31
CA HIS A 461 -1.30 7.19 4.97
C HIS A 461 -1.22 5.70 5.26
N THR A 462 -2.25 4.92 4.94
CA THR A 462 -2.19 3.46 5.08
C THR A 462 -1.49 2.92 3.84
N LEU A 463 -0.18 2.75 3.95
CA LEU A 463 0.70 2.48 2.82
C LEU A 463 1.46 1.15 3.01
N PRO A 464 1.87 0.50 1.91
CA PRO A 464 2.68 -0.71 1.97
C PRO A 464 4.12 -0.39 2.38
N THR A 465 4.63 -1.11 3.38
CA THR A 465 6.03 -1.02 3.84
C THR A 465 6.81 -2.27 3.42
N TYR A 466 8.05 -2.46 3.89
CA TYR A 466 8.89 -3.64 3.65
C TYR A 466 9.18 -3.93 2.17
N GLY A 467 9.09 -2.92 1.31
CA GLY A 467 9.21 -3.07 -0.14
C GLY A 467 7.95 -3.63 -0.81
N TYR A 468 6.83 -3.80 -0.10
CA TYR A 468 5.55 -4.19 -0.70
C TYR A 468 4.98 -3.14 -1.65
N ALA A 469 5.49 -1.89 -1.63
CA ALA A 469 5.19 -0.86 -2.64
C ALA A 469 5.54 -1.28 -4.08
N ARG A 470 6.23 -2.42 -4.28
CA ARG A 470 6.44 -3.04 -5.61
C ARG A 470 5.18 -3.64 -6.23
N SER A 471 4.21 -4.05 -5.41
CA SER A 471 3.03 -4.79 -5.86
C SER A 471 1.73 -4.38 -5.18
N TYR A 472 1.81 -3.69 -4.05
CA TYR A 472 0.70 -3.08 -3.35
C TYR A 472 0.66 -1.58 -3.62
N SER A 473 -0.54 -1.05 -3.77
CA SER A 473 -0.79 0.39 -3.73
C SER A 473 -1.04 0.85 -2.30
N GLY A 474 -0.88 2.14 -2.05
CA GLY A 474 -1.51 2.78 -0.89
C GLY A 474 -3.02 2.55 -0.87
N LEU A 475 -3.61 2.59 0.32
CA LEU A 475 -5.04 2.39 0.47
C LEU A 475 -5.82 3.49 -0.28
N GLY A 476 -6.74 3.07 -1.14
CA GLY A 476 -7.67 3.96 -1.85
C GLY A 476 -9.09 3.41 -1.84
N THR A 477 -10.04 4.17 -2.38
CA THR A 477 -11.47 3.80 -2.39
C THR A 477 -11.69 2.46 -3.09
N GLY A 478 -10.92 2.17 -4.15
CA GLY A 478 -10.98 0.89 -4.88
C GLY A 478 -10.72 -0.33 -4.00
N ALA A 479 -9.98 -0.21 -2.90
CA ALA A 479 -9.70 -1.33 -1.99
C ALA A 479 -10.94 -1.81 -1.22
N PHE A 480 -11.97 -0.96 -1.12
CA PHE A 480 -13.28 -1.22 -0.51
C PHE A 480 -14.33 -1.68 -1.53
N LEU A 481 -13.95 -1.77 -2.81
CA LEU A 481 -14.83 -2.15 -3.91
C LEU A 481 -14.41 -3.51 -4.48
N LYS A 482 -15.39 -4.25 -4.99
CA LYS A 482 -15.21 -5.30 -5.98
C LYS A 482 -15.68 -4.75 -7.31
N TYR A 483 -15.13 -5.23 -8.42
CA TYR A 483 -15.68 -4.91 -9.72
C TYR A 483 -16.21 -6.17 -10.37
N VAL A 484 -17.51 -6.18 -10.62
CA VAL A 484 -18.21 -7.32 -11.22
C VAL A 484 -18.27 -7.11 -12.72
N THR A 485 -17.89 -8.14 -13.48
CA THR A 485 -18.03 -8.16 -14.93
C THR A 485 -19.36 -8.79 -15.33
N VAL A 486 -19.96 -8.25 -16.39
CA VAL A 486 -21.20 -8.77 -17.00
C VAL A 486 -20.95 -8.92 -18.49
N GLN A 487 -21.30 -10.08 -19.05
CA GLN A 487 -21.32 -10.27 -20.49
C GLN A 487 -22.75 -10.50 -20.95
N SER A 488 -23.12 -9.85 -22.05
CA SER A 488 -24.41 -10.02 -22.71
C SER A 488 -24.17 -10.24 -24.19
N LEU A 489 -24.76 -11.30 -24.73
CA LEU A 489 -24.61 -11.69 -26.12
C LEU A 489 -25.98 -11.72 -26.79
N THR A 490 -26.08 -11.14 -27.97
CA THR A 490 -27.21 -11.41 -28.87
C THR A 490 -27.06 -12.80 -29.46
N TYR A 491 -28.14 -13.34 -30.03
CA TYR A 491 -28.08 -14.62 -30.73
C TYR A 491 -27.06 -14.61 -31.89
N ALA A 492 -27.02 -13.52 -32.66
CA ALA A 492 -26.04 -13.32 -33.72
C ALA A 492 -24.59 -13.29 -33.19
N GLY A 493 -24.34 -12.56 -32.10
CA GLY A 493 -23.03 -12.52 -31.45
C GLY A 493 -22.59 -13.90 -30.94
N LEU A 494 -23.50 -14.68 -30.34
CA LEU A 494 -23.22 -16.05 -29.91
C LEU A 494 -22.90 -16.98 -31.09
N LYS A 495 -23.59 -16.83 -32.22
CA LYS A 495 -23.35 -17.67 -33.41
C LYS A 495 -21.95 -17.44 -33.99
N GLU A 496 -21.49 -16.20 -33.99
CA GLU A 496 -20.16 -15.86 -34.48
C GLU A 496 -19.05 -16.21 -33.47
N LEU A 497 -19.18 -15.76 -32.21
CA LEU A 497 -18.21 -16.07 -31.16
C LEU A 497 -18.14 -17.58 -30.86
N GLY A 498 -19.28 -18.26 -30.95
CA GLY A 498 -19.43 -19.65 -30.58
C GLY A 498 -18.52 -20.58 -31.38
N LYS A 499 -18.20 -20.25 -32.64
CA LYS A 499 -17.24 -21.00 -33.46
C LYS A 499 -15.87 -21.11 -32.78
N SER A 500 -15.36 -19.98 -32.26
CA SER A 500 -14.10 -19.93 -31.54
C SER A 500 -14.20 -20.63 -30.19
N VAL A 501 -15.26 -20.36 -29.40
CA VAL A 501 -15.43 -20.97 -28.07
C VAL A 501 -15.52 -22.49 -28.16
N ILE A 502 -16.28 -23.03 -29.13
CA ILE A 502 -16.40 -24.47 -29.36
C ILE A 502 -15.04 -25.06 -29.72
N ARG A 503 -14.30 -24.43 -30.65
CA ARG A 503 -12.99 -24.94 -31.07
C ARG A 503 -12.00 -24.95 -29.91
N LEU A 504 -11.98 -23.91 -29.09
CA LEU A 504 -11.11 -23.84 -27.91
C LEU A 504 -11.51 -24.90 -26.88
N ALA A 505 -12.81 -25.06 -26.60
CA ALA A 505 -13.29 -26.10 -25.69
C ALA A 505 -12.95 -27.52 -26.17
N ASP A 506 -12.99 -27.77 -27.48
CA ASP A 506 -12.59 -29.05 -28.06
C ASP A 506 -11.07 -29.29 -27.91
N VAL A 507 -10.23 -28.25 -28.06
CA VAL A 507 -8.77 -28.31 -27.86
C VAL A 507 -8.41 -28.55 -26.39
N GLU A 508 -9.16 -27.95 -25.47
CA GLU A 508 -8.99 -28.13 -24.02
C GLU A 508 -9.67 -29.40 -23.48
N GLU A 509 -10.32 -30.18 -24.35
CA GLU A 509 -11.07 -31.39 -24.00
C GLU A 509 -12.22 -31.15 -23.00
N LEU A 510 -12.71 -29.91 -22.93
CA LEU A 510 -13.80 -29.48 -22.04
C LEU A 510 -15.16 -29.57 -22.73
N LYS A 511 -15.58 -30.79 -23.06
CA LYS A 511 -16.77 -31.05 -23.90
C LYS A 511 -18.03 -30.30 -23.48
N ALA A 512 -18.35 -30.26 -22.17
CA ALA A 512 -19.54 -29.57 -21.68
C ALA A 512 -19.56 -28.06 -22.00
N HIS A 513 -18.39 -27.41 -22.05
CA HIS A 513 -18.29 -26.00 -22.42
C HIS A 513 -18.71 -25.79 -23.89
N GLY A 514 -18.19 -26.61 -24.81
CA GLY A 514 -18.56 -26.55 -26.23
C GLY A 514 -20.03 -26.90 -26.47
N GLU A 515 -20.53 -27.97 -25.86
CA GLU A 515 -21.95 -28.36 -25.98
C GLU A 515 -22.91 -27.28 -25.46
N SER A 516 -22.53 -26.54 -24.42
CA SER A 516 -23.35 -25.44 -23.90
C SER A 516 -23.58 -24.33 -24.93
N VAL A 517 -22.65 -24.13 -25.86
CA VAL A 517 -22.76 -23.18 -26.98
C VAL A 517 -23.55 -23.80 -28.12
N ARG A 518 -23.21 -25.04 -28.53
CA ARG A 518 -23.86 -25.76 -29.64
C ARG A 518 -25.37 -25.83 -29.44
N VAL A 519 -25.84 -26.25 -28.26
CA VAL A 519 -27.27 -26.41 -27.98
C VAL A 519 -28.06 -25.09 -28.08
N ARG A 520 -27.44 -23.95 -27.75
CA ARG A 520 -28.06 -22.62 -27.86
C ARG A 520 -28.14 -22.14 -29.31
N ILE A 521 -27.11 -22.44 -30.11
CA ILE A 521 -27.11 -22.11 -31.55
C ILE A 521 -28.14 -23.01 -32.27
N GLU A 522 -28.22 -24.29 -31.94
CA GLU A 522 -29.20 -25.22 -32.51
C GLU A 522 -30.64 -24.89 -32.10
N GLY A 523 -30.84 -24.42 -30.86
CA GLY A 523 -32.14 -24.04 -30.31
C GLY A 523 -32.78 -22.80 -30.93
N GLY A 524 -32.02 -21.99 -31.68
CA GLY A 524 -32.51 -20.77 -32.32
C GLY A 524 -32.65 -19.56 -31.36
N GLU A 525 -33.15 -18.44 -31.91
CA GLU A 525 -33.48 -17.26 -31.12
C GLU A 525 -34.79 -17.52 -30.36
N TYR A 526 -34.81 -17.26 -29.05
CA TYR A 526 -36.01 -17.35 -28.23
C TYR A 526 -36.87 -16.08 -28.43
N ASP A 527 -38.20 -16.24 -28.48
CA ASP A 527 -39.18 -15.13 -28.52
C ASP A 527 -39.15 -14.25 -27.26
#